data_AF-A0A522RT78-F1
#
_entry.id   AF-A0A522RT78-F1
#
_cell.length_a   1.000
_cell.length_b   1.000
_cell.length_c   1.000
_cell.angle_alpha   90.00
_cell.angle_beta   90.00
_cell.angle_gamma   90.00
#
_symmetry.space_group_name_H-M   'P 1'
#
loop_
_entity.id
_entity.type
_entity.pdbx_description
1 polymer ?
#
loop_
_entity_poly.entity_id
_entity_poly.type
_entity_poly.pdbx_seq_one_letter_code
_entity_poly.pdbx_strand_id
1 'polypeptide(L)'
;MARSTDHRLAYRAIRIEGGLIPAEELNRLTLLAHPKDTEQTEALYRIPKGLKLRDEIGRDFKIALSLWQDFQALRRREDVRPHEVTVREWLLPLLRDVLHFRDAAPYPAIKHSGNEYAIGHAGNGGRVPLVLAGFDQPLDT
;
A
#
# COMPACT_ATOMS: atom_id res chain seq x y z
N MET A 1 -12.43 -20.20 -29.73
CA MET A 1 -11.69 -20.66 -28.53
C MET A 1 -10.44 -19.81 -28.40
N ALA A 2 -10.44 -18.82 -27.50
CA ALA A 2 -9.26 -17.99 -27.26
C ALA A 2 -8.24 -18.81 -26.46
N ARG A 3 -7.02 -18.93 -26.99
CA ARG A 3 -5.92 -19.63 -26.34
C ARG A 3 -5.51 -18.78 -25.14
N SER A 4 -5.79 -19.26 -23.92
CA SER A 4 -5.30 -18.63 -22.70
C SER A 4 -3.78 -18.80 -22.66
N THR A 5 -3.06 -17.75 -23.00
CA THR A 5 -1.62 -17.69 -22.80
C THR A 5 -1.40 -17.43 -21.31
N ASP A 6 -1.09 -18.49 -20.56
CA ASP A 6 -0.74 -18.40 -19.15
C ASP A 6 0.63 -17.70 -19.02
N HIS A 7 0.62 -16.37 -19.05
CA HIS A 7 1.80 -15.57 -18.77
C HIS A 7 1.98 -15.50 -17.26
N ARG A 8 2.57 -16.55 -16.68
CA ARG A 8 2.93 -16.59 -15.26
C ARG A 8 3.89 -15.45 -14.95
N LEU A 9 3.37 -14.44 -14.26
CA LEU A 9 4.18 -13.42 -13.59
C LEU A 9 5.13 -14.11 -12.60
N ALA A 10 6.32 -13.54 -12.40
CA ALA A 10 7.22 -13.99 -11.32
C ALA A 10 6.65 -13.74 -9.91
N TYR A 11 5.50 -13.06 -9.83
CA TYR A 11 4.87 -12.61 -8.59
C TYR A 11 3.69 -13.51 -8.21
N ARG A 12 3.81 -14.20 -7.08
CA ARG A 12 2.74 -15.06 -6.53
C ARG A 12 1.52 -14.27 -6.04
N ALA A 13 1.69 -12.97 -5.77
CA ALA A 13 0.66 -12.11 -5.20
C ALA A 13 -0.06 -11.23 -6.22
N ILE A 14 0.31 -11.30 -7.51
CA ILE A 14 -0.26 -10.46 -8.57
C ILE A 14 -0.91 -11.36 -9.62
N ARG A 15 -2.13 -11.00 -10.02
CA ARG A 15 -2.88 -11.65 -11.10
C ARG A 15 -3.44 -10.57 -12.02
N ILE A 16 -3.38 -10.80 -13.33
CA ILE A 16 -3.96 -9.92 -14.33
C ILE A 16 -5.35 -10.42 -14.67
N GLU A 17 -6.34 -9.54 -14.57
CA GLU A 17 -7.73 -9.80 -14.94
C GLU A 17 -8.14 -8.85 -16.07
N GLY A 18 -8.95 -9.32 -17.02
CA GLY A 18 -9.51 -8.47 -18.09
C GLY A 18 -8.53 -7.96 -19.15
N GLY A 19 -7.24 -8.33 -19.10
CA GLY A 19 -6.28 -8.10 -20.19
C GLY A 19 -5.89 -6.64 -20.46
N LEU A 20 -6.23 -5.71 -19.56
CA LEU A 20 -5.92 -4.27 -19.74
C LEU A 20 -4.41 -3.97 -19.70
N ILE A 21 -3.63 -4.78 -18.97
CA ILE A 21 -2.19 -4.65 -18.84
C ILE A 21 -1.55 -5.98 -19.24
N PRO A 22 -0.77 -6.04 -20.33
CA PRO A 22 -0.06 -7.25 -20.71
C PRO A 22 0.93 -7.68 -19.63
N ALA A 23 1.11 -8.99 -19.43
CA ALA A 23 2.03 -9.52 -18.42
C ALA A 23 3.50 -9.12 -18.67
N GLU A 24 3.89 -9.00 -19.93
CA GLU A 24 5.22 -8.50 -20.32
C GLU A 24 5.41 -7.04 -19.89
N GLU A 25 4.38 -6.21 -20.08
CA GLU A 25 4.42 -4.80 -19.67
C GLU A 25 4.50 -4.69 -18.13
N LEU A 26 3.72 -5.50 -17.40
CA LEU A 26 3.84 -5.55 -15.96
C LEU A 26 5.25 -5.97 -15.52
N ASN A 27 5.82 -7.02 -16.12
CA ASN A 27 7.19 -7.45 -15.82
C ASN A 27 8.22 -6.35 -16.12
N ARG A 28 8.06 -5.61 -17.22
CA ARG A 28 8.94 -4.48 -17.58
C ARG A 28 8.92 -3.39 -16.49
N LEU A 29 7.72 -3.03 -16.03
CA LEU A 29 7.51 -2.03 -14.98
C LEU A 29 8.07 -2.48 -13.63
N THR A 30 7.88 -3.74 -13.24
CA THR A 30 8.36 -4.23 -11.94
C THR A 30 9.87 -4.44 -11.90
N LEU A 31 10.50 -4.74 -13.03
CA LEU A 31 11.96 -4.81 -13.13
C LEU A 31 12.61 -3.43 -13.12
N LEU A 32 11.84 -2.34 -13.16
CA LEU A 32 12.34 -0.98 -13.38
C LEU A 32 13.28 -0.96 -14.60
N ALA A 33 12.90 -1.70 -15.65
CA ALA A 33 13.66 -1.73 -16.90
C ALA A 33 13.38 -0.42 -17.64
N HIS A 34 14.44 0.37 -17.86
CA HIS A 34 14.34 1.72 -18.43
C HIS A 34 13.45 2.67 -17.61
N PRO A 35 13.80 2.94 -16.34
CA PRO A 35 12.96 3.75 -15.44
C PRO A 35 12.82 5.21 -15.89
N LYS A 36 13.66 5.67 -16.83
CA LYS A 36 13.59 7.01 -17.44
C LYS A 36 12.50 7.12 -18.51
N ASP A 37 12.12 5.98 -19.09
CA ASP A 37 11.03 5.90 -20.08
C ASP A 37 9.68 5.79 -19.37
N THR A 38 9.68 5.78 -18.04
CA THR A 38 8.51 5.76 -17.15
C THR A 38 8.67 6.84 -16.08
N GLU A 39 7.66 7.00 -15.23
CA GLU A 39 7.72 7.91 -14.08
C GLU A 39 8.46 7.30 -12.87
N GLN A 40 9.16 6.17 -13.04
CA GLN A 40 9.78 5.39 -11.96
C GLN A 40 11.24 5.78 -11.69
N THR A 41 11.53 7.07 -11.61
CA THR A 41 12.88 7.59 -11.33
C THR A 41 13.04 8.04 -9.88
N GLU A 42 14.30 8.10 -9.41
CA GLU A 42 14.62 8.64 -8.09
C GLU A 42 14.06 10.06 -7.88
N ALA A 43 14.14 10.92 -8.89
CA ALA A 43 13.67 12.30 -8.80
C ALA A 43 12.14 12.37 -8.61
N LEU A 44 11.39 11.57 -9.37
CA LEU A 44 9.91 11.55 -9.29
C LEU A 44 9.41 10.96 -7.97
N TYR A 45 10.14 9.98 -7.43
CA TYR A 45 9.88 9.40 -6.11
C TYR A 45 10.53 10.16 -4.96
N ARG A 46 11.18 11.32 -5.23
CA ARG A 46 11.85 12.18 -4.24
C ARG A 46 12.89 11.45 -3.40
N ILE A 47 13.56 10.46 -4.00
CA ILE A 47 14.64 9.72 -3.38
C ILE A 47 15.87 10.65 -3.23
N PRO A 48 16.48 10.75 -2.04
CA PRO A 48 17.66 11.58 -1.82
C PRO A 48 18.82 11.28 -2.77
N LYS A 49 19.60 12.31 -3.10
CA LYS A 49 20.79 12.14 -3.93
C LYS A 49 21.75 11.13 -3.30
N GLY A 50 22.26 10.22 -4.11
CA GLY A 50 23.17 9.14 -3.66
C GLY A 50 22.47 7.83 -3.28
N LEU A 51 21.14 7.83 -3.15
CA LEU A 51 20.35 6.62 -2.94
C LEU A 51 19.72 6.12 -4.26
N LYS A 52 19.29 4.86 -4.27
CA LYS A 52 18.65 4.22 -5.41
C LYS A 52 17.21 3.86 -5.07
N LEU A 53 16.30 4.08 -6.03
CA LEU A 53 14.89 3.73 -5.84
C LEU A 53 14.69 2.25 -5.49
N ARG A 54 15.46 1.35 -6.13
CA ARG A 54 15.41 -0.09 -5.85
C ARG A 54 15.81 -0.42 -4.40
N ASP A 55 16.81 0.27 -3.86
CA ASP A 55 17.28 0.02 -2.50
C ASP A 55 16.26 0.51 -1.48
N GLU A 56 15.61 1.65 -1.74
CA GLU A 56 14.51 2.15 -0.92
C GLU A 56 13.29 1.22 -0.95
N ILE A 57 12.89 0.72 -2.13
CA ILE A 57 11.83 -0.31 -2.23
C ILE A 57 12.20 -1.54 -1.39
N GLY A 58 13.46 -1.99 -1.47
CA GLY A 58 13.95 -3.12 -0.68
C GLY A 58 13.95 -2.85 0.84
N ARG A 59 14.28 -1.64 1.25
CA ARG A 59 14.23 -1.19 2.65
C ARG A 59 12.79 -1.18 3.16
N ASP A 60 11.89 -0.52 2.43
CA ASP A 60 10.48 -0.40 2.77
C ASP A 60 9.80 -1.78 2.82
N PHE A 61 10.13 -2.70 1.90
CA PHE A 61 9.62 -4.07 1.93
C PHE A 61 10.08 -4.84 3.18
N LYS A 62 11.33 -4.68 3.63
CA LYS A 62 11.82 -5.31 4.86
C LYS A 62 11.10 -4.77 6.09
N ILE A 63 10.84 -3.46 6.14
CA ILE A 63 10.05 -2.83 7.21
C ILE A 63 8.63 -3.41 7.21
N ALA A 64 7.97 -3.46 6.05
CA ALA A 64 6.63 -4.03 5.92
C ALA A 64 6.57 -5.50 6.39
N LEU A 65 7.58 -6.30 6.05
CA LEU A 65 7.65 -7.70 6.48
C LEU A 65 7.77 -7.82 8.01
N SER A 66 8.60 -6.98 8.64
CA SER A 66 8.73 -6.94 10.10
C SER A 66 7.40 -6.57 10.77
N LEU A 67 6.79 -5.46 10.33
CA LEU A 67 5.49 -5.01 10.82
C LEU A 67 4.42 -6.13 10.69
N TRP A 68 4.48 -6.90 9.60
CA TRP A 68 3.51 -7.96 9.36
C TRP A 68 3.71 -9.12 10.33
N GLN A 69 4.97 -9.50 10.55
CA GLN A 69 5.32 -10.58 11.48
C GLN A 69 4.88 -10.24 12.90
N ASP A 70 5.11 -9.00 13.34
CA ASP A 70 4.67 -8.54 14.66
C ASP A 70 3.14 -8.56 14.78
N PHE A 71 2.45 -8.04 13.75
CA PHE A 71 1.00 -8.02 13.70
C PHE A 71 0.36 -9.43 13.64
N GLN A 72 1.02 -10.41 13.00
CA GLN A 72 0.55 -11.80 12.95
C GLN A 72 0.36 -12.41 14.34
N ALA A 73 1.22 -12.06 15.30
CA ALA A 73 1.09 -12.52 16.68
C ALA A 73 -0.06 -11.78 17.39
N LEU A 74 -0.14 -10.46 17.21
CA LEU A 74 -1.16 -9.62 17.84
C LEU A 74 -2.59 -9.99 17.42
N ARG A 75 -2.83 -10.26 16.14
CA ARG A 75 -4.18 -10.59 15.64
C ARG A 75 -4.75 -11.92 16.16
N ARG A 76 -3.93 -12.75 16.80
CA ARG A 76 -4.36 -14.04 17.39
C ARG A 76 -4.79 -13.90 18.84
N ARG A 77 -4.54 -12.74 19.45
CA ARG A 77 -4.94 -12.46 20.82
C ARG A 77 -6.44 -12.21 20.89
N GLU A 78 -7.09 -12.75 21.91
CA GLU A 78 -8.51 -12.54 22.19
C GLU A 78 -8.74 -11.36 23.15
N ASP A 79 -7.69 -10.90 23.83
CA ASP A 79 -7.72 -9.82 24.83
C ASP A 79 -7.43 -8.43 24.24
N VAL A 80 -7.51 -8.30 22.91
CA VAL A 80 -7.28 -7.04 22.19
C VAL A 80 -8.51 -6.64 21.37
N ARG A 81 -8.67 -5.34 21.14
CA ARG A 81 -9.70 -4.83 20.23
C ARG A 81 -9.20 -4.95 18.79
N PRO A 82 -9.84 -5.74 17.90
CA PRO A 82 -9.33 -6.02 16.56
C PRO A 82 -9.06 -4.77 15.72
N HIS A 83 -10.02 -3.85 15.67
CA HIS A 83 -9.86 -2.59 14.93
C HIS A 83 -8.67 -1.76 15.43
N GLU A 84 -8.60 -1.56 16.75
CA GLU A 84 -7.56 -0.72 17.36
C GLU A 84 -6.15 -1.28 17.11
N VAL A 85 -5.96 -2.60 17.30
CA VAL A 85 -4.66 -3.24 17.11
C VAL A 85 -4.26 -3.27 15.63
N THR A 86 -5.20 -3.51 14.70
CA THR A 86 -4.93 -3.42 13.25
C THR A 86 -4.51 -2.02 12.85
N VAL A 87 -5.24 -0.99 13.28
CA VAL A 87 -4.95 0.38 12.88
C VAL A 87 -3.62 0.83 13.45
N ARG A 88 -3.40 0.63 14.77
CA ARG A 88 -2.25 1.18 15.47
C ARG A 88 -0.94 0.42 15.17
N GLU A 89 -0.99 -0.91 15.15
CA GLU A 89 0.23 -1.73 15.11
C GLU A 89 0.60 -2.16 13.68
N TRP A 90 -0.33 -2.05 12.72
CA TRP A 90 -0.11 -2.49 11.35
C TRP A 90 -0.36 -1.39 10.31
N LEU A 91 -1.58 -0.88 10.19
CA LEU A 91 -1.95 0.00 9.07
C LEU A 91 -1.28 1.38 9.14
N LEU A 92 -1.29 2.04 10.30
CA LEU A 92 -0.62 3.35 10.43
C LEU A 92 0.91 3.25 10.25
N PRO A 93 1.62 2.29 10.86
CA PRO A 93 3.04 2.08 10.58
C PRO A 93 3.31 1.78 9.10
N LEU A 94 2.53 0.90 8.47
CA LEU A 94 2.65 0.60 7.04
C LEU A 94 2.48 1.88 6.19
N LEU A 95 1.47 2.69 6.48
CA LEU A 95 1.23 3.94 5.76
C LEU A 95 2.38 4.94 5.93
N ARG A 96 2.88 5.11 7.15
CA ARG A 96 3.88 6.13 7.49
C ARG A 96 5.28 5.74 7.05
N ASP A 97 5.68 4.50 7.36
CA ASP A 97 7.07 4.05 7.29
C ASP A 97 7.39 3.33 5.98
N VAL A 98 6.38 2.82 5.28
CA VAL A 98 6.53 2.04 4.04
C VAL A 98 5.91 2.76 2.85
N LEU A 99 4.69 3.30 2.98
CA LEU A 99 3.99 4.00 1.90
C LEU A 99 4.23 5.52 1.90
N HIS A 100 5.04 6.02 2.83
CA HIS A 100 5.48 7.42 2.97
C HIS A 100 4.34 8.44 3.16
N PHE A 101 3.16 8.01 3.58
CA PHE A 101 2.14 8.89 4.18
C PHE A 101 2.53 9.21 5.62
N ARG A 102 3.66 9.90 5.79
CA ARG A 102 4.32 10.13 7.10
C ARG A 102 3.42 10.84 8.11
N ASP A 103 2.45 11.60 7.62
CA ASP A 103 1.48 12.37 8.39
C ASP A 103 0.11 11.68 8.49
N ALA A 104 -0.03 10.42 8.03
CA ALA A 104 -1.26 9.67 8.17
C ALA A 104 -1.68 9.63 9.64
N ALA A 105 -2.82 10.20 9.99
CA ALA A 105 -3.26 10.36 11.37
C ALA A 105 -4.78 10.49 11.44
N PRO A 106 -5.37 10.42 12.65
CA PRO A 106 -6.77 10.77 12.84
C PRO A 106 -7.06 12.16 12.27
N TYR A 107 -8.16 12.28 11.53
CA TYR A 107 -8.54 13.51 10.86
C TYR A 107 -10.03 13.79 11.09
N PRO A 108 -10.44 15.06 11.30
CA PRO A 108 -11.84 15.41 11.43
C PRO A 108 -12.66 14.95 10.23
N ALA A 109 -13.98 14.81 10.43
CA ALA A 109 -14.86 14.45 9.34
C ALA A 109 -14.72 15.43 8.16
N ILE A 110 -14.66 14.87 6.96
CA ILE A 110 -14.46 15.66 5.74
C ILE A 110 -15.83 16.21 5.33
N LYS A 111 -15.92 17.54 5.17
CA LYS A 111 -17.12 18.22 4.70
C LYS A 111 -16.99 18.52 3.22
N HIS A 112 -17.91 18.00 2.42
CA HIS A 112 -17.92 18.23 0.98
C HIS A 112 -19.36 18.24 0.45
N SER A 113 -19.70 19.26 -0.34
CA SER A 113 -21.02 19.40 -0.98
C SER A 113 -22.20 19.31 -0.01
N GLY A 114 -22.05 19.90 1.18
CA GLY A 114 -23.08 19.89 2.24
C GLY A 114 -23.18 18.59 3.04
N ASN A 115 -22.42 17.56 2.67
CA ASN A 115 -22.34 16.30 3.39
C ASN A 115 -21.12 16.24 4.32
N GLU A 116 -21.21 15.43 5.36
CA GLU A 116 -20.14 15.15 6.30
C GLU A 116 -19.78 13.65 6.23
N TYR A 117 -18.51 13.36 5.94
CA TYR A 117 -17.99 12.01 5.75
C TYR A 117 -17.09 11.63 6.92
N ALA A 118 -17.50 10.61 7.68
CA ALA A 118 -16.77 10.10 8.84
C ALA A 118 -15.62 9.16 8.44
N ILE A 119 -14.65 9.68 7.68
CA ILE A 119 -13.50 8.92 7.18
C ILE A 119 -12.53 8.57 8.32
N GLY A 120 -12.39 9.46 9.30
CA GLY A 120 -11.67 9.22 10.55
C GLY A 120 -10.15 9.35 10.48
N HIS A 121 -9.52 9.13 9.31
CA HIS A 121 -8.08 9.34 9.10
C HIS A 121 -7.79 10.02 7.77
N ALA A 122 -6.66 10.71 7.69
CA ALA A 122 -6.15 11.25 6.45
C ALA A 122 -4.62 11.37 6.46
N GLY A 123 -4.01 11.39 5.28
CA GLY A 123 -2.61 11.74 5.06
C GLY A 123 -2.45 12.87 4.04
N ASN A 124 -1.21 13.30 3.81
CA ASN A 124 -0.83 14.38 2.91
C ASN A 124 -1.60 15.69 3.17
N GLY A 125 -1.62 16.13 4.42
CA GLY A 125 -2.31 17.35 4.85
C GLY A 125 -3.84 17.28 4.67
N GLY A 126 -4.44 16.11 4.85
CA GLY A 126 -5.89 15.90 4.71
C GLY A 126 -6.36 15.62 3.29
N ARG A 127 -5.44 15.56 2.30
CA ARG A 127 -5.79 15.35 0.88
C ARG A 127 -6.05 13.90 0.52
N VAL A 128 -5.53 12.97 1.33
CA VAL A 128 -5.68 11.54 1.11
C VAL A 128 -6.57 10.99 2.21
N PRO A 129 -7.88 10.82 1.97
CA PRO A 129 -8.79 10.21 2.92
C PRO A 129 -8.46 8.72 3.11
N LEU A 130 -8.45 8.25 4.36
CA LEU A 130 -8.08 6.88 4.70
C LEU A 130 -9.19 6.23 5.53
N VAL A 131 -9.85 5.21 4.96
CA VAL A 131 -10.79 4.34 5.68
C VAL A 131 -10.04 3.08 6.08
N LEU A 132 -9.95 2.81 7.39
CA LEU A 132 -9.15 1.73 7.94
C LEU A 132 -10.05 0.72 8.67
N ALA A 133 -9.98 -0.54 8.23
CA ALA A 133 -10.76 -1.64 8.78
C ALA A 133 -9.92 -2.57 9.67
N GLY A 134 -10.57 -3.18 10.65
CA GLY A 134 -10.01 -4.24 11.49
C GLY A 134 -9.72 -5.51 10.67
N PHE A 135 -8.89 -6.42 11.20
CA PHE A 135 -8.55 -7.65 10.48
C PHE A 135 -9.73 -8.64 10.38
N ASP A 136 -10.76 -8.40 11.17
CA ASP A 136 -12.01 -9.13 11.29
C ASP A 136 -13.17 -8.42 10.56
N GLN A 137 -12.92 -7.24 9.98
CA GLN A 137 -13.92 -6.44 9.30
C GLN A 137 -13.79 -6.60 7.78
N PRO A 138 -14.90 -6.88 7.07
CA PRO A 138 -14.92 -6.84 5.61
C PRO A 138 -14.88 -5.40 5.09
N LEU A 139 -14.41 -5.21 3.84
CA LEU A 139 -14.37 -3.90 3.18
C LEU A 139 -15.62 -3.61 2.34
N ASP A 140 -16.40 -4.63 1.95
CA ASP A 140 -17.47 -4.53 0.95
C ASP A 140 -18.84 -5.06 1.43
N THR A 141 -19.18 -4.93 2.73
CA THR A 141 -20.52 -5.32 3.23
C THR A 141 -21.48 -4.16 3.39
#